data_AF-A0A9D9YCC5-F1
#
_entry.id   AF-A0A9D9YCC5-F1
#
_cell.length_a   1.000
_cell.length_b   1.000
_cell.length_c   1.000
_cell.angle_alpha   90.00
_cell.angle_beta   90.00
_cell.angle_gamma   90.00
#
_symmetry.space_group_name_H-M   'P 1'
#
loop_
_entity.id
_entity.type
_entity.pdbx_description
1 polymer ?
#
loop_
_entity_poly.entity_id
_entity_poly.type
_entity_poly.pdbx_seq_one_letter_code
_entity_poly.pdbx_strand_id
1 'polypeptide(L)' 'MIRNILKQIARLTAKTIAFILILLISLIRPMLGPSNICPYTIGCTPYALDQLAHQPLHTALYNIISRLMQCHPFGNRKI' A
#
# COMPACT_ATOMS: atom_id res chain seq x y z
N MET A 1 -12.82 18.53 -23.45
CA MET A 1 -11.34 18.47 -23.48
C MET A 1 -10.71 18.53 -22.07
N ILE A 2 -11.06 19.53 -21.24
CA ILE A 2 -10.51 19.74 -19.87
C ILE A 2 -10.68 18.52 -18.93
N ARG A 3 -11.82 17.81 -18.99
CA ARG A 3 -12.06 16.59 -18.17
C ARG A 3 -11.06 15.45 -18.43
N ASN A 4 -10.47 15.37 -19.62
CA ASN A 4 -9.55 14.29 -19.96
C ASN A 4 -8.13 14.56 -19.44
N ILE A 5 -7.73 15.83 -19.42
CA ILE A 5 -6.44 16.30 -18.87
C ILE A 5 -6.44 16.15 -17.35
N LEU A 6 -7.53 16.54 -16.67
CA LEU A 6 -7.69 16.33 -15.23
C LEU A 6 -7.61 14.84 -14.84
N LYS A 7 -8.20 13.95 -15.65
CA LYS A 7 -8.10 12.50 -15.44
C LYS A 7 -6.68 11.97 -15.69
N GLN A 8 -5.96 12.50 -16.67
CA GLN A 8 -4.57 12.09 -16.90
C GLN A 8 -3.63 12.57 -15.79
N ILE A 9 -3.77 13.83 -15.36
CA ILE A 9 -3.00 14.37 -14.23
C ILE A 9 -3.30 13.57 -12.95
N ALA A 10 -4.58 13.28 -12.68
CA ALA A 10 -4.98 12.44 -11.54
C ALA A 10 -4.42 11.01 -11.60
N ARG A 11 -4.30 10.43 -12.80
CA ARG A 11 -3.67 9.10 -12.97
C ARG A 11 -2.14 9.16 -12.81
N LEU A 12 -1.50 10.23 -13.27
CA LEU A 12 -0.07 10.44 -13.09
C LEU A 12 0.27 10.64 -11.61
N THR A 13 -0.48 11.50 -10.92
CA THR A 13 -0.30 11.71 -9.47
C THR A 13 -0.58 10.44 -8.69
N ALA A 14 -1.62 9.67 -9.04
CA ALA A 14 -1.87 8.37 -8.42
C ALA A 14 -0.73 7.37 -8.63
N LYS A 15 -0.11 7.34 -9.83
CA LYS A 15 1.06 6.51 -10.10
C LYS A 15 2.28 6.93 -9.30
N THR A 16 2.54 8.23 -9.18
CA THR A 16 3.66 8.74 -8.38
C THR A 16 3.46 8.42 -6.90
N ILE A 17 2.24 8.60 -6.38
CA ILE A 17 1.89 8.25 -4.99
C ILE A 17 2.04 6.75 -4.77
N ALA A 18 1.59 5.91 -5.71
CA ALA A 18 1.78 4.47 -5.65
C ALA A 18 3.25 4.08 -5.59
N PHE A 19 4.09 4.72 -6.40
CA PHE A 19 5.53 4.48 -6.42
C PHE A 19 6.19 4.86 -5.09
N ILE A 20 5.86 6.03 -4.54
CA ILE A 20 6.35 6.48 -3.23
C ILE A 20 5.91 5.51 -2.12
N LEU A 21 4.66 5.04 -2.16
CA LEU A 21 4.14 4.06 -1.20
C LEU A 21 4.88 2.72 -1.28
N ILE A 22 5.15 2.22 -2.49
CA ILE A 22 5.90 0.97 -2.68
C ILE A 22 7.33 1.11 -2.17
N LEU A 23 7.95 2.26 -2.39
CA LEU A 23 9.30 2.57 -1.92
C LEU A 23 9.34 2.62 -0.39
N LEU A 24 8.37 3.29 0.23
CA LEU A 24 8.16 3.27 1.68
C LEU A 24 7.96 1.83 2.19
N ILE A 25 7.04 1.06 1.62
CA ILE A 25 6.80 -0.34 2.03
C ILE A 25 8.07 -1.17 1.93
N SER A 26 8.89 -0.97 0.89
CA SER A 26 10.15 -1.69 0.69
C SER A 26 11.22 -1.30 1.71
N LEU A 27 11.27 -0.01 2.09
CA LEU A 27 12.17 0.50 3.13
C LEU A 27 11.78 0.03 4.52
N ILE A 28 10.49 0.02 4.84
CA ILE A 28 10.01 -0.37 6.16
C ILE A 28 9.97 -1.92 6.26
N ARG A 29 9.87 -2.66 5.15
CA ARG A 29 9.85 -4.14 5.09
C ARG A 29 10.86 -4.84 6.01
N PRO A 30 12.17 -4.51 6.01
CA PRO A 30 13.12 -5.11 6.94
C PRO A 30 12.80 -4.83 8.43
N MET A 31 12.16 -3.70 8.75
CA MET A 31 11.66 -3.39 10.10
C MET A 31 10.32 -4.07 10.46
N LEU A 32 9.57 -4.59 9.49
CA LEU A 32 8.32 -5.33 9.77
C LEU A 32 8.58 -6.79 10.17
N GLY A 33 9.83 -7.26 10.11
CA GLY A 33 10.22 -8.62 10.50
C GLY A 33 10.29 -9.59 9.31
N PRO A 34 10.48 -10.90 9.59
CA PRO A 34 10.75 -11.88 8.55
C PRO A 34 9.57 -12.08 7.59
N SER A 35 9.83 -12.05 6.28
CA SER A 35 8.82 -12.21 5.23
C SER A 35 8.01 -13.52 5.34
N ASN A 36 8.57 -14.56 5.96
CA ASN A 36 7.93 -15.87 6.17
C ASN A 36 6.87 -15.89 7.29
N ILE A 37 6.72 -14.79 8.05
CA ILE A 37 5.80 -14.72 9.21
C ILE A 37 4.60 -13.81 8.88
N CYS A 38 4.46 -13.36 7.64
CA CYS A 38 3.29 -12.57 7.24
C CYS A 38 2.04 -13.48 7.30
N PRO A 39 1.02 -13.15 8.12
CA PRO A 39 -0.18 -14.00 8.25
C PRO A 39 -1.07 -13.95 7.00
N TYR A 40 -0.71 -13.11 6.02
CA TYR A 40 -1.50 -12.92 4.82
C TYR A 40 -0.92 -13.64 3.62
N THR A 41 -1.80 -14.30 2.86
CA THR A 41 -1.47 -15.02 1.61
C THR A 41 -0.90 -14.10 0.53
N ILE A 42 -1.36 -12.85 0.48
CA ILE A 42 -0.89 -11.83 -0.47
C ILE A 42 0.10 -10.92 0.27
N GLY A 43 1.32 -10.77 -0.26
CA GLY A 43 2.31 -9.87 0.31
C GLY A 43 1.87 -8.40 0.31
N CYS A 44 2.48 -7.57 1.16
CA CYS A 44 2.10 -6.15 1.31
C CYS A 44 2.20 -5.36 0.00
N THR A 45 3.18 -5.66 -0.86
CA THR A 45 3.39 -5.00 -2.15
C THR A 45 2.28 -5.30 -3.16
N PRO A 46 1.95 -6.57 -3.49
CA PRO A 46 0.82 -6.86 -4.38
C PRO A 46 -0.52 -6.41 -3.80
N TYR A 47 -0.70 -6.46 -2.48
CA TYR A 47 -1.90 -5.91 -1.84
C TYR A 47 -2.02 -4.39 -2.01
N ALA A 48 -0.92 -3.65 -1.85
CA ALA A 48 -0.93 -2.20 -2.03
C ALA A 48 -1.26 -1.80 -3.46
N LEU A 49 -0.70 -2.51 -4.45
CA LEU A 49 -1.03 -2.31 -5.86
C LEU A 49 -2.52 -2.57 -6.14
N ASP A 50 -3.07 -3.64 -5.59
CA ASP A 50 -4.49 -3.98 -5.73
C ASP A 50 -5.41 -2.91 -5.11
N GLN A 51 -5.10 -2.45 -3.90
CA GLN A 51 -5.86 -1.40 -3.23
C GLN A 51 -5.81 -0.08 -4.00
N LEU A 52 -4.64 0.31 -4.50
CA LEU A 52 -4.48 1.54 -5.29
C LEU A 52 -5.15 1.47 -6.67
N ALA A 53 -5.39 0.26 -7.20
CA ALA A 53 -6.09 0.06 -8.47
C ALA A 53 -7.61 0.07 -8.33
N HIS A 54 -8.14 -0.47 -7.23
CA HIS A 54 -9.58 -0.73 -7.06
C HIS A 54 -10.29 0.17 -6.05
N GLN A 55 -9.56 0.80 -5.13
CA GLN A 55 -10.14 1.64 -4.07
C GLN A 55 -9.76 3.11 -4.25
N PRO A 56 -10.58 4.05 -3.75
CA PRO A 56 -10.20 5.45 -3.71
C PRO A 56 -8.96 5.64 -2.82
N LEU A 57 -8.13 6.62 -3.17
CA LEU A 57 -6.77 6.78 -2.63
C LEU A 57 -6.71 6.81 -1.09
N HIS A 58 -7.68 7.44 -0.43
CA HIS A 58 -7.76 7.49 1.04
C HIS A 58 -8.05 6.11 1.65
N THR A 59 -8.99 5.36 1.09
CA THR A 59 -9.33 4.00 1.53
C THR A 59 -8.18 3.04 1.26
N ALA A 60 -7.56 3.15 0.08
CA ALA A 60 -6.39 2.35 -0.27
C ALA A 60 -5.26 2.56 0.72
N LEU A 61 -4.93 3.83 1.03
CA LEU A 61 -3.93 4.19 2.03
C LEU A 61 -4.25 3.64 3.42
N TYR A 62 -5.48 3.83 3.90
CA TYR A 62 -5.92 3.32 5.21
C TYR A 62 -5.75 1.80 5.29
N ASN A 63 -6.19 1.07 4.27
CA ASN A 63 -6.09 -0.38 4.20
C ASN A 63 -4.64 -0.87 4.15
N ILE A 64 -3.79 -0.21 3.37
CA ILE A 64 -2.35 -0.51 3.28
C ILE A 64 -1.67 -0.29 4.63
N ILE A 65 -1.89 0.86 5.27
CA ILE A 65 -1.29 1.21 6.56
C ILE A 65 -1.78 0.25 7.64
N SER A 66 -3.09 -0.01 7.70
CA SER A 66 -3.69 -0.97 8.64
C SER A 66 -3.06 -2.35 8.52
N ARG A 67 -2.80 -2.82 7.29
CA ARG A 67 -2.16 -4.12 7.05
C ARG A 67 -0.68 -4.13 7.39
N LEU A 68 0.05 -3.04 7.11
CA LEU A 68 1.46 -2.89 7.51
C LEU A 68 1.59 -2.88 9.04
N MET A 69 0.69 -2.20 9.73
CA MET A 69 0.65 -2.20 11.20
C MET A 69 0.41 -3.61 11.74
N GLN A 70 -0.50 -4.40 11.16
CA GLN A 70 -0.72 -5.80 11.54
C GLN A 70 0.48 -6.73 11.25
N CYS A 71 1.33 -6.35 10.29
CA CYS A 71 2.56 -7.08 10.00
C CYS A 71 3.70 -6.72 10.96
N HIS A 72 3.65 -5.56 11.63
CA HIS A 72 4.68 -5.13 12.57
C HIS A 72 4.62 -5.95 13.87
N PRO A 73 5.77 -6.40 14.43
CA PRO A 73 5.79 -7.21 15.66
C PRO A 73 5.12 -6.56 16.88
N PHE A 74 5.07 -5.23 16.94
CA PHE A 74 4.37 -4.48 18.01
C PHE A 74 2.93 -4.10 17.66
N GLY A 75 2.48 -4.32 16.42
CA GLY A 75 1.15 -3.94 15.98
C GLY A 75 0.17 -5.09 16.13
N ASN A 76 -0.48 -5.18 17.29
CA ASN A 76 -1.69 -5.97 17.56
C ASN A 76 -1.73 -7.34 16.84
N ARG A 77 -0.60 -8.07 16.86
CA ARG A 77 -0.50 -9.42 16.29
C ARG A 77 -1.34 -10.31 17.20
N LYS A 78 -2.60 -10.57 16.80
CA LYS A 78 -3.35 -11.71 17.32
C LYS A 78 -2.65 -12.97 16.79
N ILE A 79 -1.63 -13.41 17.52
CA ILE A 79 -1.13 -14.78 17.45
C ILE A 79 -2.23 -15.68 18.01
#